data_AF-A0A9D8LZ75-F1
#
_entry.id   AF-A0A9D8LZ75-F1
#
_cell.length_a   1.000
_cell.length_b   1.000
_cell.length_c   1.000
_cell.angle_alpha   90.00
_cell.angle_beta   90.00
_cell.angle_gamma   90.00
#
_symmetry.space_group_name_H-M   'P 1'
#
loop_
_entity.id
_entity.type
_entity.pdbx_description
1 polymer ?
#
loop_
_entity_poly.entity_id
_entity_poly.type
_entity_poly.pdbx_seq_one_letter_code
_entity_poly.pdbx_strand_id
1 'polypeptide(L)' 'MNTIDLELSRAEIEVRQLEARLRVVPMNDAQLLQALQKALEQKKERLERLRSRSEGE' A
#
# COMPACT_ATOMS: atom_id res chain seq x y z
N MET A 1 -10.10 -10.44 -17.96
CA MET A 1 -9.51 -9.76 -16.81
C MET A 1 -8.08 -10.24 -16.68
N ASN A 2 -7.11 -9.37 -16.96
CA ASN A 2 -5.69 -9.72 -16.85
C ASN A 2 -5.36 -9.97 -15.37
N THR A 3 -4.64 -11.05 -15.06
CA THR A 3 -4.25 -11.39 -13.68
C THR A 3 -3.52 -10.22 -12.99
N ILE A 4 -2.76 -9.45 -13.77
CA ILE A 4 -2.00 -8.28 -13.33
C ILE A 4 -2.92 -7.14 -12.83
N ASP A 5 -4.08 -6.94 -13.46
CA ASP A 5 -5.05 -5.91 -13.06
C ASP A 5 -5.70 -6.23 -11.69
N LEU A 6 -5.93 -7.52 -11.43
CA LEU A 6 -6.46 -7.99 -10.15
C LEU A 6 -5.43 -7.85 -9.02
N GLU A 7 -4.16 -8.19 -9.29
CA GLU A 7 -3.05 -8.00 -8.36
C GLU A 7 -2.82 -6.52 -8.06
N LEU A 8 -2.93 -5.66 -9.07
CA LEU A 8 -2.84 -4.21 -8.93
C LEU A 8 -3.96 -3.68 -8.04
N SER A 9 -5.21 -4.00 -8.36
CA SER A 9 -6.38 -3.60 -7.57
C SER A 9 -6.27 -4.03 -6.11
N ARG A 10 -5.80 -5.26 -5.87
CA ARG A 10 -5.59 -5.79 -4.51
C ARG A 10 -4.52 -5.01 -3.77
N ALA A 11 -3.40 -4.71 -4.42
CA ALA A 11 -2.32 -3.93 -3.83
C ALA A 11 -2.76 -2.47 -3.53
N GLU A 12 -3.57 -1.86 -4.40
CA GLU A 12 -4.14 -0.52 -4.16
C GLU A 12 -5.07 -0.49 -2.94
N ILE A 13 -5.92 -1.51 -2.78
CA ILE A 13 -6.81 -1.65 -1.62
C ILE A 13 -5.99 -1.77 -0.34
N GLU A 14 -4.93 -2.59 -0.33
CA GLU A 14 -4.08 -2.76 0.85
C GLU A 14 -3.39 -1.44 1.26
N VAL A 15 -2.89 -0.66 0.30
CA VAL A 15 -2.32 0.67 0.54
C VAL A 15 -3.37 1.60 1.16
N ARG A 16 -4.58 1.67 0.59
CA ARG A 16 -5.67 2.49 1.12
C ARG A 16 -6.07 2.10 2.54
N GLN A 17 -6.14 0.82 2.85
CA GLN A 17 -6.46 0.34 4.19
C GLN A 17 -5.39 0.74 5.20
N LEU A 18 -4.11 0.69 4.83
CA LEU A 18 -3.02 1.17 5.67
C LEU A 18 -3.05 2.68 5.90
N GLU A 19 -3.36 3.47 4.86
CA GLU A 19 -3.55 4.92 4.99
C GLU A 19 -4.73 5.26 5.90
N ALA A 20 -5.85 4.53 5.78
CA ALA A 20 -6.99 4.70 6.66
C ALA A 20 -6.63 4.36 8.12
N ARG A 21 -5.89 3.28 8.35
CA ARG A 21 -5.38 2.90 9.67
C ARG A 21 -4.49 4.00 10.26
N LEU A 22 -3.56 4.54 9.48
CA LEU A 22 -2.69 5.64 9.92
C LEU A 22 -3.46 6.88 10.36
N ARG A 23 -4.59 7.21 9.72
CA ARG A 23 -5.42 8.35 10.12
C ARG A 23 -6.12 8.18 11.46
N VAL A 24 -6.35 6.95 11.89
CA VAL A 24 -7.04 6.62 13.15
C VAL A 24 -6.08 6.12 14.23
N VAL A 25 -4.77 6.04 13.94
CA VAL A 25 -3.76 5.66 14.93
C VAL A 25 -3.75 6.67 16.06
N PRO A 26 -3.84 6.22 17.32
CA PRO A 26 -3.73 7.12 18.46
C PRO A 26 -2.35 7.80 18.45
N MET A 27 -2.33 9.12 18.66
CA MET A 27 -1.10 9.94 18.61
C MET A 27 -0.02 9.51 19.62
N ASN A 28 -0.41 8.75 20.65
CA ASN A 28 0.49 8.29 21.71
C ASN A 28 1.32 7.05 21.29
N ASP A 29 0.94 6.36 20.23
CA ASP A 29 1.61 5.14 19.75
C ASP A 29 2.55 5.46 18.58
N ALA A 30 3.62 6.20 18.86
CA ALA A 30 4.64 6.55 17.86
C ALA A 30 5.28 5.31 17.21
N GLN A 31 5.40 4.21 17.94
CA GLN A 31 5.97 2.95 17.46
C GLN A 31 5.04 2.24 16.45
N LEU A 32 3.73 2.24 16.72
CA LEU A 32 2.72 1.75 15.79
C LEU A 32 2.65 2.62 14.54
N LEU A 33 2.72 3.95 14.71
CA LEU A 33 2.74 4.90 13.62
C LEU A 33 3.95 4.66 12.70
N GLN A 34 5.16 4.53 13.25
CA GLN A 34 6.37 4.21 12.46
C GLN A 34 6.26 2.86 11.76
N ALA A 35 5.75 1.83 12.44
CA ALA A 35 5.59 0.51 11.85
C ALA A 35 4.62 0.53 10.66
N LEU A 36 3.49 1.24 10.80
CA LEU A 36 2.50 1.39 9.74
C LEU A 36 3.00 2.26 8.58
N GLN A 37 3.76 3.33 8.85
CA GLN A 37 4.40 4.14 7.80
C GLN A 37 5.41 3.31 7.01
N LYS A 38 6.26 2.54 7.68
CA LYS A 38 7.24 1.67 7.01
C LYS A 38 6.56 0.57 6.19
N ALA A 39 5.49 -0.02 6.71
CA ALA A 39 4.68 -0.99 5.97
C ALA A 39 3.98 -0.37 4.75
N LEU A 40 3.49 0.86 4.89
CA LEU A 40 2.88 1.61 3.79
C LEU A 40 3.89 1.91 2.67
N GLU A 41 5.09 2.37 3.04
CA GLU A 41 6.17 2.66 2.09
C GLU A 41 6.56 1.43 1.26
N GLN A 42 6.78 0.29 1.92
CA GLN A 42 7.07 -0.98 1.23
C GLN A 42 5.97 -1.41 0.27
N LYS A 43 4.69 -1.22 0.65
CA LYS A 43 3.57 -1.56 -0.22
C LYS A 43 3.40 -0.59 -1.39
N LYS A 44 3.67 0.70 -1.18
CA LYS A 44 3.69 1.71 -2.26
C LYS A 44 4.79 1.41 -3.28
N GLU A 45 5.99 1.05 -2.83
CA GLU A 45 7.07 0.64 -3.73
C GLU A 45 6.68 -0.59 -4.56
N ARG A 46 6.06 -1.61 -3.94
CA ARG A 46 5.56 -2.78 -4.66
C ARG A 46 4.46 -2.41 -5.66
N LEU A 47 3.55 -1.52 -5.29
CA LEU A 47 2.50 -1.02 -6.19
C LEU A 47 3.08 -0.33 -7.41
N GLU A 48 4.08 0.54 -7.21
CA GLU A 48 4.74 1.27 -8.29
C GLU A 48 5.43 0.32 -9.27
N ARG A 49 6.12 -0.72 -8.76
CA ARG A 49 6.69 -1.78 -9.60
C ARG A 49 5.64 -2.54 -10.39
N LEU A 50 4.49 -2.84 -9.78
CA LEU A 50 3.38 -3.51 -10.47
C LEU A 50 2.75 -2.61 -11.54
N ARG A 51 2.55 -1.31 -11.25
CA ARG A 51 2.07 -0.31 -12.23
C ARG A 51 3.01 -0.19 -13.42
N SER A 52 4.31 -0.03 -13.15
CA SER A 52 5.32 0.07 -14.19
C SER A 52 5.39 -1.19 -15.06
N ARG A 53 5.09 -2.36 -14.50
CA ARG A 53 5.01 -3.62 -15.27
C ARG A 53 3.73 -3.72 -16.09
N SER A 54 2.60 -3.21 -15.60
CA SER A 54 1.32 -3.19 -16.33
C SER A 54 1.27 -2.16 -17.47
N GLU A 55 2.03 -1.06 -17.37
CA GLU A 55 2.10 -0.05 -18.43
C GLU A 55 3.06 -0.42 -19.57
N GLY A 56 3.84 -1.50 -19.40
CA GLY A 56 4.80 -2.00 -20.40
C GLY A 56 4.32 -3.20 -21.22
N GLU A 57 3.06 -3.61 -21.08
CA GLU A 57 2.40 -4.68 -21.87
C GLU A 57 1.62 -4.12 -23.07
#